data_AF-A0A447MTV3-F1
#
_entry.id   AF-A0A447MTV3-F1
#
_cell.length_a   1.000
_cell.length_b   1.000
_cell.length_c   1.000
_cell.angle_alpha   90.00
_cell.angle_beta   90.00
_cell.angle_gamma   90.00
#
_symmetry.space_group_name_H-M   'P 1'
#
loop_
_entity.id
_entity.type
_entity.pdbx_description
1 polymer ?
#
loop_
_entity_poly.entity_id
_entity_poly.type
_entity_poly.pdbx_seq_one_letter_code
_entity_poly.pdbx_strand_id
1 'polypeptide(L)'
;MAHFSRLQITLHWLTLLLTGIAYAAIELRGWAPKGSSVYLFMKDTHYDMGVLVWALMFLRLYLKHKYPDPVITPPPSSLAARSR
;
A
#
# COMPACT_ATOMS: atom_id res chain seq x y z
N MET A 1 -19.16 2.98 -18.36
CA MET A 1 -18.44 3.62 -17.23
C MET A 1 -17.05 3.02 -17.20
N ALA A 2 -16.01 3.86 -17.20
CA ALA A 2 -14.67 3.35 -16.98
C ALA A 2 -14.56 2.92 -15.51
N HIS A 3 -13.95 1.76 -15.25
CA HIS A 3 -13.62 1.30 -13.90
C HIS A 3 -12.11 1.11 -13.84
N PHE A 4 -11.54 1.20 -12.64
CA PHE A 4 -10.16 0.75 -12.44
C PHE A 4 -10.03 -0.70 -12.90
N SER A 5 -8.91 -1.01 -13.55
CA SER A 5 -8.63 -2.38 -13.95
C SER A 5 -8.57 -3.29 -12.72
N ARG A 6 -8.93 -4.57 -12.89
CA ARG A 6 -8.82 -5.56 -11.80
C ARG A 6 -7.42 -5.56 -11.19
N LEU A 7 -6.38 -5.40 -12.02
CA LEU A 7 -5.00 -5.29 -11.58
C LEU A 7 -4.76 -4.09 -10.64
N GLN A 8 -5.23 -2.90 -10.99
CA GLN A 8 -5.10 -1.71 -10.13
C GLN A 8 -5.81 -1.90 -8.78
N ILE A 9 -6.98 -2.52 -8.79
CA ILE A 9 -7.75 -2.83 -7.56
C ILE A 9 -6.99 -3.85 -6.71
N THR A 10 -6.53 -4.95 -7.29
CA THR A 10 -5.76 -5.98 -6.58
C THR A 10 -4.48 -5.41 -5.98
N LEU A 11 -3.71 -4.62 -6.74
CA LEU A 11 -2.49 -4.01 -6.25
C LEU A 11 -2.75 -3.00 -5.12
N HIS A 12 -3.87 -2.28 -5.16
CA HIS A 12 -4.27 -1.39 -4.07
C HIS A 12 -4.48 -2.14 -2.76
N TRP A 13 -5.32 -3.19 -2.78
CA TRP A 13 -5.60 -3.98 -1.58
C TRP A 13 -4.39 -4.78 -1.10
N LEU A 14 -3.59 -5.31 -2.02
CA LEU A 14 -2.34 -5.99 -1.68
C LEU A 14 -1.38 -5.04 -0.96
N THR A 15 -1.24 -3.80 -1.44
CA THR A 15 -0.40 -2.79 -0.76
C THR A 15 -0.92 -2.53 0.65
N LEU A 16 -2.25 -2.37 0.83
CA LEU A 16 -2.84 -2.14 2.14
C LEU A 16 -2.57 -3.29 3.10
N LEU A 17 -2.74 -4.53 2.64
CA LEU A 17 -2.47 -5.73 3.44
C LEU A 17 -1.01 -5.79 3.89
N LEU A 18 -0.06 -5.61 2.97
CA LEU A 18 1.37 -5.66 3.28
C LEU A 18 1.80 -4.54 4.23
N THR A 19 1.27 -3.33 4.04
CA THR A 19 1.47 -2.22 4.98
C THR A 19 0.93 -2.57 6.37
N GLY A 20 -0.27 -3.17 6.45
CA GLY A 20 -0.85 -3.64 7.71
C GLY A 20 0.04 -4.67 8.42
N ILE A 21 0.59 -5.64 7.69
CA ILE A 21 1.53 -6.63 8.24
C ILE A 21 2.82 -5.96 8.71
N ALA A 22 3.39 -5.04 7.93
CA ALA A 22 4.60 -4.32 8.32
C ALA A 22 4.42 -3.53 9.62
N TYR A 23 3.27 -2.83 9.77
CA TYR A 23 2.92 -2.13 11.00
C TYR A 23 2.70 -3.10 12.16
N ALA A 24 1.88 -4.13 11.97
CA ALA A 24 1.62 -5.12 13.01
C ALA A 24 2.93 -5.76 13.50
N ALA A 25 3.85 -6.10 12.60
CA ALA A 25 5.13 -6.68 12.96
C ALA A 25 5.96 -5.75 13.88
N ILE A 26 6.08 -4.46 13.55
CA ILE A 26 6.92 -3.55 14.34
C ILE A 26 6.27 -3.09 15.65
N GLU A 27 4.95 -2.93 15.67
CA GLU A 27 4.19 -2.59 16.87
C GLU A 27 4.18 -3.76 17.87
N LEU A 28 3.96 -4.99 17.40
CA LEU A 28 3.97 -6.19 18.25
C LEU A 28 5.38 -6.60 18.70
N ARG A 29 6.43 -6.16 18.00
CA ARG A 29 7.84 -6.45 18.37
C ARG A 29 8.17 -6.03 19.79
N GLY A 30 7.57 -4.94 20.28
CA GLY A 30 7.79 -4.45 21.65
C GLY A 30 7.32 -5.42 22.74
N TRP A 31 6.43 -6.36 22.40
CA TRP A 31 5.88 -7.34 23.34
C TRP A 31 6.78 -8.58 23.47
N ALA A 32 7.70 -8.78 22.54
CA ALA A 32 8.66 -9.88 22.58
C ALA A 32 9.93 -9.46 23.36
N PRO A 33 10.55 -10.38 24.14
CA PRO A 33 11.84 -10.13 24.77
C PRO A 33 12.90 -9.75 23.72
N LYS A 34 13.65 -8.68 23.97
CA LYS A 34 14.70 -8.22 23.04
C LYS A 34 15.71 -9.34 22.77
N GLY A 35 16.02 -9.56 21.49
CA GLY A 35 16.95 -10.60 21.06
C GLY A 35 16.35 -12.01 20.96
N SER A 36 15.09 -12.22 21.35
CA SER A 36 14.41 -13.50 21.11
C SER A 36 14.18 -13.76 19.62
N SER A 37 13.94 -15.03 19.25
CA SER A 37 13.62 -15.40 17.87
C SER A 37 12.39 -14.68 17.34
N VAL A 38 11.34 -14.51 18.17
CA VAL A 38 10.12 -13.77 17.82
C VAL A 38 10.41 -12.28 17.57
N TYR A 39 11.24 -11.66 18.42
CA TYR A 39 11.65 -10.26 18.27
C TYR A 39 12.42 -10.02 16.96
N LEU A 40 13.30 -10.94 16.59
CA LEU A 40 14.06 -10.90 15.36
C LEU A 40 13.16 -11.15 14.14
N PHE A 41 12.31 -12.17 14.21
CA PHE A 41 11.34 -12.49 13.15
C PHE A 41 10.41 -11.32 12.84
N MET A 42 9.88 -10.63 13.85
CA MET A 42 9.05 -9.44 13.67
C MET A 42 9.81 -8.28 13.01
N LYS A 43 11.09 -8.08 13.40
CA LYS A 43 11.96 -7.08 12.75
C LYS A 43 12.21 -7.43 11.27
N ASP A 44 12.54 -8.67 10.98
CA ASP A 44 12.84 -9.12 9.61
C ASP A 44 11.58 -9.06 8.74
N THR A 45 10.44 -9.51 9.26
CA THR A 45 9.13 -9.39 8.59
C THR A 45 8.81 -7.93 8.24
N HIS A 46 9.06 -6.99 9.16
CA HIS A 46 8.85 -5.56 8.86
C HIS A 46 9.72 -5.08 7.70
N TYR A 47 11.00 -5.45 7.67
CA TYR A 47 11.91 -5.06 6.58
C TYR A 47 11.48 -5.68 5.24
N ASP A 48 11.18 -6.98 5.21
CA ASP A 48 10.79 -7.67 3.99
C ASP A 48 9.47 -7.11 3.43
N MET A 49 8.45 -6.95 4.29
CA MET A 49 7.18 -6.35 3.88
C MET A 49 7.36 -4.89 3.44
N GLY A 50 8.24 -4.12 4.12
CA GLY A 50 8.57 -2.74 3.74
C GLY A 50 9.18 -2.65 2.35
N VAL A 51 10.12 -3.53 2.00
CA VAL A 51 10.72 -3.60 0.66
C VAL A 51 9.68 -4.00 -0.39
N LEU A 52 8.78 -4.96 -0.08
CA LEU A 52 7.69 -5.33 -0.98
C LEU A 52 6.72 -4.17 -1.22
N VAL A 53 6.32 -3.44 -0.16
CA VAL A 53 5.48 -2.24 -0.28
C VAL A 53 6.17 -1.19 -1.14
N TRP A 54 7.46 -0.93 -0.90
CA TRP A 54 8.25 0.01 -1.70
C TRP A 54 8.23 -0.35 -3.19
N ALA A 55 8.53 -1.61 -3.54
CA ALA A 55 8.52 -2.08 -4.92
C ALA A 55 7.11 -1.99 -5.55
N LEU A 56 6.07 -2.39 -4.82
CA LEU A 56 4.68 -2.31 -5.29
C LEU A 56 4.23 -0.86 -5.49
N MET A 57 4.72 0.07 -4.67
CA MET A 57 4.40 1.49 -4.85
C MET A 57 4.95 2.02 -6.17
N PHE A 58 6.18 1.66 -6.56
CA PHE A 58 6.70 2.02 -7.88
C PHE A 58 5.85 1.45 -9.01
N LEU A 59 5.48 0.16 -8.92
CA LEU A 59 4.59 -0.46 -9.89
C LEU A 59 3.22 0.25 -9.97
N ARG A 60 2.64 0.61 -8.82
CA ARG A 60 1.35 1.32 -8.77
C ARG A 60 1.43 2.72 -9.38
N LEU A 61 2.52 3.45 -9.13
CA LEU A 61 2.73 4.76 -9.74
C LEU A 61 2.91 4.66 -11.25
N TYR A 62 3.68 3.66 -11.73
CA TYR A 62 3.81 3.38 -13.15
C TYR A 62 2.45 3.12 -13.81
N LEU A 63 1.63 2.24 -13.22
CA LEU A 63 0.30 1.93 -13.75
C LEU A 63 -0.64 3.13 -13.69
N LYS A 64 -0.58 3.96 -12.64
CA LYS A 64 -1.34 5.22 -12.54
C LYS A 64 -0.97 6.19 -13.67
N HIS A 65 0.30 6.26 -14.05
CA HIS A 65 0.74 7.14 -15.14
C HIS A 65 0.37 6.58 -16.52
N LYS A 66 0.33 5.25 -16.66
CA LYS A 66 0.01 4.56 -17.90
C LYS A 66 -1.49 4.53 -18.23
N TYR A 67 -2.36 4.41 -17.23
CA TYR A 67 -3.80 4.27 -17.41
C TYR A 67 -4.54 5.50 -16.87
N PRO A 68 -5.39 6.17 -17.68
CA PRO A 68 -6.13 7.33 -17.22
C PRO A 68 -7.15 6.94 -16.13
N ASP A 69 -7.32 7.84 -15.15
CA ASP A 69 -8.28 7.62 -14.07
C ASP A 69 -9.72 7.65 -14.62
N PRO A 70 -10.61 6.77 -14.14
CA PRO A 70 -12.03 6.82 -14.48
C PRO A 70 -12.65 8.18 -14.15
N VAL A 71 -13.51 8.68 -15.06
CA VAL A 71 -14.26 9.92 -14.83
C VAL A 71 -15.20 9.73 -13.64
N ILE A 72 -15.15 10.68 -12.71
CA ILE A 72 -16.05 10.73 -11.55
C ILE A 72 -17.33 11.44 -11.96
N THR A 73 -18.48 10.81 -11.73
CA THR A 73 -19.81 11.36 -12.04
C THR A 73 -20.71 11.34 -10.80
N PRO A 74 -21.30 12.49 -10.39
CA PRO A 74 -21.16 13.82 -10.98
C PRO A 74 -19.73 14.38 -10.82
N PRO A 75 -19.32 15.35 -11.66
CA PRO A 75 -18.00 15.96 -11.55
C PRO A 75 -17.77 16.50 -10.13
N PRO A 76 -16.57 16.35 -9.57
CA PRO A 76 -16.24 16.92 -8.26
C PRO A 76 -16.41 18.45 -8.28
N SER A 77 -16.70 19.05 -7.12
CA SER A 77 -16.79 20.51 -7.00
C SER A 77 -15.49 21.18 -7.46
N SER A 78 -15.55 22.44 -7.89
CA SER A 78 -14.39 23.17 -8.43
C SER A 78 -13.18 23.21 -7.48
N LEU A 79 -13.40 23.21 -6.17
CA LEU A 79 -12.36 23.07 -5.15
C LEU A 79 -11.63 21.72 -5.22
N ALA A 80 -12.36 20.63 -5.48
CA ALA A 80 -11.83 19.28 -5.62
C ALA A 80 -11.29 18.97 -7.05
N ALA A 81 -11.61 19.82 -8.03
CA ALA A 81 -11.05 19.76 -9.38
C ALA A 81 -9.67 20.46 -9.48
N ARG A 82 -9.40 21.46 -8.63
CA ARG A 82 -8.16 22.26 -8.63
C ARG A 82 -6.97 21.57 -7.97
N SER A 83 -7.18 20.50 -7.20
CA SER A 83 -6.15 19.78 -6.42
C SER A 83 -5.70 18.45 -7.02
N ARG A 84 -6.19 18.10 -8.22
CA ARG A 84 -5.81 16.87 -8.96
C ARG A 84 -4.78 17.19 -10.03
#